data_AF-A0A1E3RPQ6-F1
#
_entry.id   AF-A0A1E3RPQ6-F1
#
_cell.length_a   1.000
_cell.length_b   1.000
_cell.length_c   1.000
_cell.angle_alpha   90.00
_cell.angle_beta   90.00
_cell.angle_gamma   90.00
#
_symmetry.space_group_name_H-M   'P 1'
#
loop_
_entity.id
_entity.type
_entity.pdbx_description
1 polymer ?
#
loop_
_entity_poly.entity_id
_entity_poly.type
_entity_poly.pdbx_seq_one_letter_code
_entity_poly.pdbx_strand_id
1 'polypeptide(L)'
;MTSPWGNLDDATQNDELYLEPDVISDLNKAFEPYRQSLQTLIDDALDDTAGYFGTNELAKILETAFNARGEMLTKYLTEQLSQSKDFVKTAQDAAAAMEALDK
;
A
#
# COMPACT_ATOMS: atom_id res chain seq x y z
N MET A 1 -12.39 4.38 1.78
CA MET A 1 -12.03 5.64 1.12
C MET A 1 -11.90 5.36 -0.38
N THR A 2 -12.24 6.32 -1.23
CA THR A 2 -12.04 6.26 -2.68
C THR A 2 -10.55 6.25 -2.99
N SER A 3 -10.10 5.40 -3.92
CA SER A 3 -8.69 5.33 -4.31
C SER A 3 -8.23 6.70 -4.85
N PRO A 4 -7.09 7.25 -4.41
CA PRO A 4 -6.59 8.53 -4.90
C PRO A 4 -6.27 8.51 -6.40
N TRP A 5 -6.16 7.32 -6.98
CA TRP A 5 -5.89 7.07 -8.39
C TRP A 5 -7.15 6.86 -9.23
N GLY A 6 -8.35 6.97 -8.64
CA GLY A 6 -9.61 6.72 -9.33
C GLY A 6 -9.75 7.50 -10.64
N ASN A 7 -9.33 8.77 -10.67
CA ASN A 7 -9.36 9.57 -11.91
C ASN A 7 -8.41 9.05 -13.00
N LEU A 8 -7.27 8.46 -12.62
CA LEU A 8 -6.33 7.87 -13.57
C LEU A 8 -6.84 6.51 -14.07
N ASP A 9 -7.48 5.74 -13.17
CA ASP A 9 -8.15 4.48 -13.52
C ASP A 9 -9.30 4.73 -14.51
N ASP A 10 -10.13 5.74 -14.22
CA ASP A 10 -11.22 6.17 -15.10
C ASP A 10 -10.67 6.66 -16.46
N ALA A 11 -9.61 7.48 -16.47
CA ALA A 11 -8.99 7.94 -17.72
C ALA A 11 -8.41 6.78 -18.56
N THR A 12 -7.87 5.76 -17.89
CA THR A 12 -7.37 4.54 -18.54
C THR A 12 -8.51 3.75 -19.19
N GLN A 13 -9.64 3.57 -18.48
CA GLN A 13 -10.81 2.86 -18.99
C GLN A 13 -11.52 3.60 -20.13
N ASN A 14 -11.38 4.92 -20.20
CA ASN A 14 -11.96 5.77 -21.23
C ASN A 14 -11.02 6.05 -22.41
N ASP A 15 -9.89 5.33 -22.52
CA ASP A 15 -8.94 5.51 -23.63
C ASP A 15 -8.30 6.92 -23.67
N GLU A 16 -8.22 7.60 -22.51
CA GLU A 16 -7.66 8.95 -22.36
C GLU A 16 -6.25 8.95 -21.76
N LEU A 17 -5.80 7.82 -21.21
CA LEU A 17 -4.48 7.63 -20.61
C LEU A 17 -3.83 6.36 -21.11
N TYR A 18 -2.62 6.51 -21.66
CA TYR A 18 -1.77 5.42 -22.14
C TYR A 18 -0.37 5.55 -21.54
N LEU A 19 0.27 4.41 -21.31
CA LEU A 19 1.67 4.35 -20.88
C LEU A 19 2.45 3.43 -21.81
N GLU A 20 3.69 3.81 -22.12
CA GLU A 20 4.59 2.92 -22.86
C GLU A 20 4.80 1.62 -22.06
N PRO A 21 4.69 0.43 -22.68
CA PRO A 21 4.74 -0.84 -21.95
C PRO A 21 6.06 -1.10 -21.22
N ASP A 22 7.16 -0.51 -21.69
CA ASP A 22 8.48 -0.63 -21.08
C ASP A 22 8.57 0.06 -19.70
N VAL A 23 7.76 1.10 -19.46
CA VAL A 23 7.63 1.79 -18.17
C VAL A 23 7.19 0.83 -17.06
N ILE A 24 6.45 -0.23 -17.37
CA ILE A 24 6.00 -1.23 -16.39
C ILE A 24 7.18 -1.98 -15.77
N SER A 25 8.26 -2.23 -16.53
CA SER A 25 9.45 -2.88 -15.99
C SER A 25 10.10 -2.02 -14.90
N ASP A 26 10.24 -0.72 -15.16
CA ASP A 26 10.89 0.19 -14.23
C ASP A 26 10.00 0.53 -13.04
N LEU A 27 8.69 0.64 -13.26
CA LEU A 27 7.70 0.75 -12.19
C LEU A 27 7.78 -0.44 -11.24
N ASN A 28 7.79 -1.67 -11.77
CA ASN A 28 7.88 -2.88 -10.95
C ASN A 28 9.19 -2.94 -10.16
N LYS A 29 10.33 -2.56 -10.76
CA LYS A 29 11.62 -2.50 -10.06
C LYS A 29 11.61 -1.51 -8.89
N ALA A 30 10.95 -0.37 -9.04
CA ALA A 30 10.84 0.63 -7.98
C ALA A 30 9.81 0.23 -6.91
N PHE A 31 8.68 -0.33 -7.34
CA PHE A 31 7.56 -0.63 -6.46
C PHE A 31 7.78 -1.88 -5.61
N GLU A 32 8.36 -2.94 -6.17
CA GLU A 32 8.43 -4.23 -5.47
C GLU A 32 9.22 -4.16 -4.14
N PRO A 33 10.39 -3.48 -4.06
CA PRO A 33 11.09 -3.29 -2.77
C PRO A 33 10.26 -2.48 -1.77
N TYR A 34 9.53 -1.47 -2.24
CA TYR A 34 8.67 -0.64 -1.39
C TYR A 34 7.49 -1.46 -0.85
N ARG A 35 6.83 -2.25 -1.71
CA ARG A 35 5.74 -3.17 -1.35
C ARG A 35 6.20 -4.17 -0.29
N GLN A 36 7.38 -4.77 -0.48
CA GLN A 36 7.95 -5.72 0.48
C GLN A 36 8.24 -5.04 1.82
N SER A 37 8.82 -3.83 1.80
CA SER A 37 9.11 -3.07 3.03
C SER A 37 7.84 -2.73 3.80
N LEU A 38 6.77 -2.29 3.11
CA LEU A 38 5.48 -2.06 3.75
C LEU A 38 4.89 -3.33 4.34
N GLN A 39 4.95 -4.45 3.60
CA GLN A 39 4.43 -5.72 4.08
C GLN A 39 5.20 -6.19 5.33
N THR A 40 6.53 -6.10 5.34
CA THR A 40 7.33 -6.44 6.52
C THR A 40 6.95 -5.59 7.72
N LEU A 41 6.78 -4.27 7.56
CA LEU A 41 6.38 -3.39 8.67
C LEU A 41 4.94 -3.66 9.17
N ILE A 42 4.06 -4.13 8.29
CA ILE A 42 2.70 -4.57 8.67
C ILE A 42 2.76 -5.92 9.39
N ASP A 43 3.59 -6.85 8.93
CA ASP A 43 3.72 -8.18 9.55
C ASP A 43 4.39 -8.11 10.92
N ASP A 44 5.31 -7.16 11.12
CA ASP A 44 5.97 -6.86 12.40
C ASP A 44 5.06 -6.11 13.40
N ALA A 45 3.75 -5.97 13.11
CA ALA A 45 2.80 -5.12 13.82
C ALA A 45 3.04 -5.04 15.34
N LEU A 46 3.18 -3.79 15.81
CA LEU A 46 3.43 -3.48 17.22
C LEU A 46 2.13 -3.24 18.02
N ASP A 47 1.03 -3.84 17.57
CA ASP A 47 -0.31 -3.67 18.13
C ASP A 47 -0.73 -4.76 19.13
N ASP A 48 0.06 -5.84 19.26
CA ASP A 48 -0.10 -6.85 20.31
C ASP A 48 1.21 -7.08 21.08
N THR A 49 1.40 -6.31 22.14
CA THR A 49 2.59 -6.39 23.02
C THR A 49 2.29 -7.03 24.38
N ALA A 50 1.32 -7.95 24.43
CA ALA A 50 0.89 -8.61 25.65
C ALA A 50 2.08 -9.11 26.51
N GLY A 51 2.19 -8.58 27.73
CA GLY A 51 3.19 -9.01 28.70
C GLY A 51 4.57 -8.38 28.55
N TYR A 52 4.81 -7.50 27.57
CA TYR A 52 6.10 -6.83 27.37
C TYR A 52 6.40 -5.82 28.49
N PHE A 53 5.35 -5.26 29.09
CA PHE A 53 5.45 -4.17 30.08
C PHE A 53 5.33 -4.66 31.53
N GLY A 54 5.02 -5.94 31.75
CA GLY A 54 4.73 -6.52 33.07
C GLY A 54 3.23 -6.55 33.41
N THR A 55 2.89 -6.84 34.66
CA THR A 55 1.50 -7.17 35.06
C THR A 55 0.80 -6.15 35.96
N ASN A 56 1.50 -5.10 36.40
CA ASN A 56 0.94 -4.07 37.27
C ASN A 56 0.02 -3.08 36.49
N GLU A 57 -0.74 -2.24 37.19
CA GLU A 57 -1.68 -1.30 36.54
C GLU A 57 -0.99 -0.33 35.58
N LEU A 58 0.18 0.19 35.93
CA LEU A 58 0.94 1.09 35.04
C LEU A 58 1.39 0.35 33.77
N ALA A 59 1.80 -0.91 33.90
CA ALA A 59 2.18 -1.75 32.77
C ALA A 59 1.02 -1.94 31.79
N LYS A 60 -0.20 -2.19 32.29
CA LYS A 60 -1.40 -2.32 31.44
C LYS A 60 -1.73 -1.03 30.69
N ILE A 61 -1.55 0.12 31.35
CA ILE A 61 -1.76 1.44 30.72
C ILE A 61 -0.72 1.67 29.61
N LEU A 62 0.54 1.33 29.88
CA LEU A 62 1.62 1.45 28.88
C LEU A 62 1.41 0.51 27.69
N GLU A 63 1.05 -0.75 27.95
CA GLU A 63 0.70 -1.74 26.93
C GLU A 63 -0.44 -1.23 26.04
N THR A 64 -1.53 -0.75 26.65
CA THR A 64 -2.67 -0.19 25.91
C THR A 64 -2.26 1.01 25.05
N ALA A 65 -1.46 1.92 25.60
CA ALA A 65 -1.01 3.11 24.87
C ALA A 65 -0.05 2.75 23.72
N PHE A 66 0.81 1.76 23.92
CA PHE A 66 1.74 1.27 22.91
C PHE A 66 1.01 0.55 21.79
N ASN A 67 0.12 -0.39 22.13
CA ASN A 67 -0.71 -1.11 21.17
C ASN A 67 -1.55 -0.16 20.32
N ALA A 68 -2.18 0.85 20.92
CA ALA A 68 -2.94 1.86 20.18
C ALA A 68 -2.08 2.63 19.16
N ARG A 69 -0.79 2.88 19.47
CA ARG A 69 0.15 3.48 18.51
C ARG A 69 0.53 2.49 17.42
N GLY A 70 0.75 1.23 17.77
CA GLY A 70 0.94 0.12 16.83
C GLY A 70 -0.21 0.04 15.83
N GLU A 71 -1.45 -0.01 16.30
CA GLU A 71 -2.65 -0.15 15.45
C GLU A 71 -2.77 1.00 14.44
N MET A 72 -2.53 2.24 14.88
CA MET A 72 -2.55 3.40 14.00
C MET A 72 -1.47 3.32 12.92
N LEU A 73 -0.28 2.86 13.28
CA LEU A 73 0.81 2.67 12.32
C LEU A 73 0.48 1.55 11.33
N THR A 74 0.06 0.38 11.82
CA THR A 74 -0.36 -0.76 11.00
C THR A 74 -1.46 -0.35 10.01
N LYS A 75 -2.46 0.41 10.48
CA LYS A 75 -3.53 0.94 9.63
C LYS A 75 -2.99 1.87 8.55
N TYR A 76 -2.14 2.83 8.90
CA TYR A 76 -1.54 3.75 7.94
C TYR A 76 -0.73 3.01 6.87
N LEU A 77 0.11 2.05 7.28
CA LEU A 77 0.92 1.24 6.36
C LEU A 77 0.04 0.39 5.44
N THR A 78 -1.04 -0.18 5.96
CA THR A 78 -2.02 -0.94 5.17
C THR A 78 -2.70 -0.07 4.12
N GLU A 79 -3.07 1.16 4.48
CA GLU A 79 -3.64 2.14 3.55
C GLU A 79 -2.62 2.53 2.48
N GLN A 80 -1.37 2.79 2.84
CA GLN A 80 -0.29 3.07 1.87
C GLN A 80 -0.05 1.90 0.93
N LEU A 81 -0.03 0.66 1.44
CA LEU A 81 0.14 -0.54 0.63
C LEU A 81 -1.01 -0.72 -0.36
N SER A 82 -2.26 -0.51 0.08
CA SER A 82 -3.43 -0.57 -0.78
C SER A 82 -3.37 0.48 -1.89
N GLN A 83 -3.12 1.75 -1.53
CA GLN A 83 -3.04 2.84 -2.50
C GLN A 83 -1.92 2.63 -3.52
N SER A 84 -0.79 2.08 -3.10
CA SER A 84 0.33 1.85 -4.00
C SER A 84 0.10 0.67 -4.94
N LYS A 85 -0.64 -0.37 -4.49
CA LYS A 85 -1.12 -1.45 -5.37
C LYS A 85 -2.09 -0.92 -6.42
N ASP A 86 -3.03 -0.06 -6.02
CA ASP A 86 -3.98 0.56 -6.96
C ASP A 86 -3.24 1.37 -8.04
N PHE A 87 -2.24 2.17 -7.65
CA PHE A 87 -1.42 2.93 -8.60
C PHE A 87 -0.75 2.04 -9.66
N VAL A 88 -0.11 0.96 -9.20
CA VAL A 88 0.61 0.04 -10.08
C VAL A 88 -0.35 -0.68 -11.02
N LYS A 89 -1.54 -1.05 -10.52
CA LYS A 89 -2.59 -1.63 -11.34
C LYS A 89 -3.03 -0.65 -12.44
N THR A 90 -3.35 0.60 -12.09
CA THR A 90 -3.74 1.61 -13.08
C THR A 90 -2.66 1.83 -14.14
N ALA A 91 -1.38 1.83 -13.75
CA ALA A 91 -0.30 1.93 -14.72
C ALA A 91 -0.23 0.71 -15.66
N GLN A 92 -0.39 -0.50 -15.13
CA GLN A 92 -0.45 -1.74 -15.92
C GLN A 92 -1.63 -1.74 -16.89
N ASP A 93 -2.80 -1.28 -16.43
CA ASP A 93 -4.00 -1.19 -17.25
C ASP A 93 -3.79 -0.17 -18.40
N ALA A 94 -3.13 0.96 -18.15
CA ALA A 94 -2.81 1.96 -19.17
C ALA A 94 -1.80 1.47 -20.20
N ALA A 95 -0.82 0.67 -19.79
CA ALA A 95 0.12 0.03 -20.70
C ALA A 95 -0.56 -1.05 -21.56
N ALA A 96 -1.42 -1.88 -20.97
CA ALA A 96 -2.17 -2.89 -21.70
C ALA A 96 -3.13 -2.27 -22.73
N ALA A 97 -3.74 -1.13 -22.41
CA ALA A 97 -4.58 -0.37 -23.34
C ALA A 97 -3.77 0.13 -24.55
N MET A 98 -2.53 0.59 -24.34
CA MET A 98 -1.63 1.01 -25.43
C MET A 98 -1.25 -0.17 -26.33
N GLU A 99 -0.89 -1.32 -25.77
CA GLU A 99 -0.59 -2.53 -26.55
C GLU A 99 -1.79 -3.04 -27.36
N ALA A 100 -3.01 -2.78 -26.89
CA ALA A 100 -4.23 -3.14 -27.61
C ALA A 100 -4.52 -2.22 -28.80
N LEU A 101 -4.06 -0.96 -28.77
CA LEU A 101 -4.17 -0.03 -29.89
C LEU A 101 -3.16 -0.29 -31.01
N ASP A 102 -1.98 -0.81 -30.68
CA ASP A 102 -0.91 -1.12 -31.64
C ASP A 102 -1.15 -2.44 -32.43
N LYS A 103 -2.24 -3.17 -32.16
CA LYS A 103 -2.64 -4.42 -32.82
C LYS A 103 -3.78 -4.23 -33.81
#